data_AF-A7SDZ7-F1
#
_entry.id   AF-A7SDZ7-F1
#
_cell.length_a   1.000
_cell.length_b   1.000
_cell.length_c   1.000
_cell.angle_alpha   90.00
_cell.angle_beta   90.00
_cell.angle_gamma   90.00
#
_symmetry.space_group_name_H-M   'P 1'
#
loop_
_entity.id
_entity.type
_entity.pdbx_description
1 polymer ?
#
loop_
_entity_poly.entity_id
_entity_poly.type
_entity_poly.pdbx_seq_one_letter_code
_entity_poly.pdbx_strand_id
1 'polypeptide(L)'
;MFHGLFSGYGNLTPKTEAGQIFSIFYGLFGIPLTLMMLRAMGLFYNYYIKKLIILIETKCLKRTEVKGLEGKVCLGDITVAIIYLFLASAVSCVQHNWTLTQSMYAWFITMTTVGFGDLI
;
A
#
# COMPACT_ATOMS: atom_id res chain seq x y z
N MET A 1 -11.10 -16.35 10.52
CA MET A 1 -9.68 -16.55 10.14
C MET A 1 -9.61 -16.57 8.62
N PHE A 2 -9.40 -15.41 8.00
CA PHE A 2 -8.91 -15.14 6.63
C PHE A 2 -9.07 -13.61 6.46
N HIS A 3 -7.97 -12.88 6.66
CA HIS A 3 -7.78 -11.42 6.70
C HIS A 3 -6.46 -11.11 5.97
N GLY A 4 -6.27 -9.86 5.51
CA GLY A 4 -5.05 -9.27 4.89
C GLY A 4 -4.67 -9.44 3.40
N LEU A 5 -5.36 -8.76 2.45
CA LEU A 5 -5.19 -8.48 0.98
C LEU A 5 -6.47 -7.80 0.47
N PHE A 6 -7.70 -8.11 0.90
CA PHE A 6 -8.34 -8.49 2.19
C PHE A 6 -8.41 -7.35 3.26
N SER A 7 -8.49 -6.05 2.90
CA SER A 7 -9.19 -5.09 3.78
C SER A 7 -10.69 -5.33 3.61
N GLY A 8 -11.14 -6.47 4.15
CA GLY A 8 -12.54 -6.68 4.42
C GLY A 8 -12.89 -5.76 5.58
N TYR A 9 -13.06 -4.46 5.30
CA TYR A 9 -13.46 -3.45 6.29
C TYR A 9 -14.67 -3.90 7.09
N GLY A 10 -15.46 -4.85 6.57
CA GLY A 10 -16.46 -5.61 7.34
C GLY A 10 -17.72 -4.81 7.61
N ASN A 11 -17.67 -3.49 7.37
CA ASN A 11 -18.79 -2.56 7.53
C ASN A 11 -19.97 -2.90 6.58
N LEU A 12 -19.69 -3.52 5.42
CA LEU A 12 -20.70 -4.02 4.49
C LEU A 12 -20.43 -5.50 4.16
N THR A 13 -21.37 -6.37 4.51
CA THR A 13 -21.26 -7.84 4.37
C THR A 13 -22.50 -8.41 3.69
N PRO A 14 -22.37 -9.38 2.76
CA PRO A 14 -23.52 -9.99 2.08
C PRO A 14 -24.43 -10.73 3.06
N LYS A 15 -25.71 -10.35 3.06
CA LYS A 15 -26.74 -10.96 3.93
C LYS A 15 -27.51 -12.11 3.27
N THR A 16 -27.43 -12.24 1.94
CA THR A 16 -28.12 -13.30 1.18
C THR A 16 -27.21 -14.50 0.96
N GLU A 17 -27.79 -15.70 0.97
CA GLU A 17 -27.04 -16.95 0.73
C GLU A 17 -26.33 -16.95 -0.63
N ALA A 18 -27.02 -16.52 -1.69
CA ALA A 18 -26.42 -16.39 -3.01
C ALA A 18 -25.24 -15.40 -3.04
N GLY A 19 -25.34 -14.28 -2.31
CA GLY A 19 -24.27 -13.29 -2.19
C GLY A 19 -23.04 -13.85 -1.46
N GLN A 20 -23.26 -14.63 -0.40
CA GLN A 20 -22.17 -15.27 0.35
C GLN A 20 -21.45 -16.33 -0.50
N ILE A 21 -22.18 -17.16 -1.24
CA ILE A 21 -21.61 -18.15 -2.17
C ILE A 21 -20.77 -17.45 -3.25
N PHE A 22 -21.29 -16.38 -3.85
CA PHE A 22 -20.54 -15.58 -4.82
C PHE A 22 -19.25 -15.00 -4.23
N SER A 23 -19.29 -14.46 -3.01
CA SER A 23 -18.11 -13.93 -2.33
C SER A 23 -17.02 -14.99 -2.09
N ILE A 24 -17.40 -16.25 -1.84
CA ILE A 24 -16.43 -17.36 -1.69
C ILE A 24 -15.69 -17.60 -3.01
N PHE A 25 -16.41 -17.73 -4.13
CA PHE A 25 -15.77 -17.92 -5.45
C PHE A 25 -14.93 -16.72 -5.85
N TYR A 26 -15.40 -15.50 -5.61
CA TYR A 26 -14.65 -14.28 -5.85
C TYR A 26 -13.33 -14.26 -5.06
N GLY A 27 -13.37 -14.59 -3.78
CA GLY A 27 -12.18 -14.68 -2.94
C GLY A 27 -11.20 -15.75 -3.44
N LEU A 28 -11.70 -16.93 -3.80
CA LEU A 28 -10.88 -18.07 -4.24
C LEU A 28 -9.99 -17.74 -5.45
N PHE A 29 -10.52 -17.04 -6.45
CA PHE A 29 -9.75 -16.65 -7.64
C PHE A 29 -9.10 -15.27 -7.49
N GLY A 30 -9.74 -14.35 -6.79
CA GLY A 30 -9.27 -12.97 -6.62
C GLY A 30 -8.01 -12.88 -5.77
N ILE A 31 -7.91 -13.65 -4.68
CA ILE A 31 -6.74 -13.64 -3.79
C ILE A 31 -5.46 -14.06 -4.53
N PRO A 32 -5.41 -15.23 -5.22
CA PRO A 32 -4.24 -15.62 -6.00
C PRO A 32 -3.88 -14.61 -7.10
N LEU A 33 -4.89 -14.10 -7.83
CA LEU A 33 -4.66 -13.13 -8.89
C LEU A 33 -4.06 -11.82 -8.35
N THR A 34 -4.58 -11.33 -7.22
CA THR A 34 -4.09 -10.12 -6.55
C THR A 34 -2.65 -10.30 -6.07
N LEU A 35 -2.30 -11.47 -5.52
CA LEU A 35 -0.93 -11.79 -5.10
C LEU A 35 0.03 -11.82 -6.30
N MET A 36 -0.38 -12.43 -7.41
CA MET A 36 0.43 -12.47 -8.63
C MET A 36 0.66 -11.06 -9.18
N MET A 37 -0.38 -10.23 -9.21
CA MET A 37 -0.30 -8.84 -9.66
C MET A 37 0.58 -8.00 -8.72
N LEU A 38 0.42 -8.13 -7.40
CA LEU A 38 1.23 -7.44 -6.41
C LEU A 38 2.71 -7.80 -6.55
N ARG A 39 3.02 -9.08 -6.78
CA ARG A 39 4.39 -9.53 -7.06
C ARG A 39 4.95 -8.87 -8.33
N ALA A 40 4.19 -8.88 -9.43
CA ALA A 40 4.63 -8.27 -10.68
C ALA A 40 4.87 -6.76 -10.52
N MET A 41 3.94 -6.05 -9.89
CA MET A 41 4.07 -4.63 -9.56
C MET A 41 5.28 -4.36 -8.67
N GLY A 42 5.52 -5.19 -7.65
CA GLY A 42 6.69 -5.07 -6.78
C GLY A 42 8.02 -5.19 -7.52
N LEU A 43 8.11 -6.06 -8.54
CA LEU A 43 9.32 -6.18 -9.37
C LEU A 43 9.55 -4.92 -10.21
N PHE A 44 8.51 -4.40 -10.87
CA PHE A 44 8.61 -3.15 -11.62
C PHE A 44 8.97 -1.97 -10.71
N TYR A 45 8.28 -1.85 -9.57
CA TYR A 45 8.55 -0.84 -8.56
C TYR A 45 10.01 -0.88 -8.09
N ASN A 46 10.52 -2.05 -7.70
CA ASN A 46 11.89 -2.21 -7.24
C ASN A 46 12.92 -1.83 -8.33
N TYR A 47 12.63 -2.20 -9.59
CA TYR A 47 13.45 -1.79 -10.73
C TYR A 47 13.50 -0.27 -10.88
N TYR A 48 12.36 0.42 -10.82
CA TYR A 48 12.29 1.88 -10.93
C TYR A 48 13.01 2.58 -9.76
N ILE A 49 12.80 2.15 -8.52
CA ILE A 49 13.47 2.75 -7.34
C ILE A 49 14.99 2.57 -7.42
N LYS A 50 15.48 1.37 -7.77
CA LYS A 50 16.91 1.14 -7.98
C LYS A 50 17.48 2.05 -9.07
N LYS A 51 16.76 2.18 -10.20
CA LYS A 51 17.15 3.06 -11.31
C LYS A 51 17.22 4.53 -10.87
N LEU A 52 16.24 5.00 -10.09
CA LEU A 52 16.22 6.35 -9.55
C LEU A 52 17.39 6.60 -8.58
N ILE A 53 17.65 5.68 -7.65
CA ILE A 53 18.75 5.79 -6.69
C ILE A 53 20.10 5.87 -7.42
N ILE A 54 20.33 4.99 -8.40
CA ILE A 54 21.55 5.00 -9.21
C ILE A 54 21.66 6.30 -9.99
N LEU A 55 20.57 6.77 -10.62
CA LEU A 55 20.56 8.02 -11.37
C LEU A 55 20.92 9.20 -10.46
N ILE A 56 20.32 9.31 -9.28
CA ILE A 56 20.59 10.38 -8.32
C ILE A 56 22.05 10.30 -7.83
N GLU A 57 22.55 9.12 -7.50
CA GLU A 57 23.90 8.96 -6.96
C GLU A 57 24.98 9.24 -8.00
N THR A 58 24.78 8.80 -9.25
CA THR A 58 25.75 9.04 -10.33
C THR A 58 25.65 10.47 -10.89
N LYS A 59 24.45 11.05 -11.03
CA LYS A 59 24.27 12.41 -11.57
C LYS A 59 24.49 13.50 -10.51
N CYS A 60 23.79 13.42 -9.37
CA CYS A 60 23.80 14.48 -8.35
C CYS A 60 25.00 14.35 -7.41
N LEU A 61 25.31 13.14 -6.94
CA LEU A 61 26.43 12.91 -6.01
C LEU A 61 27.76 12.60 -6.71
N LYS A 62 27.77 12.45 -8.05
CA LYS A 62 28.96 12.12 -8.87
C LYS A 62 29.78 10.94 -8.32
N ARG A 63 29.11 9.98 -7.66
CA ARG A 63 29.78 8.80 -7.11
C ARG A 63 30.04 7.77 -8.19
N THR A 64 31.26 7.27 -8.23
CA THR A 64 31.72 6.24 -9.18
C THR A 64 31.24 4.83 -8.80
N GLU A 65 30.97 4.57 -7.51
CA GLU A 65 30.43 3.30 -7.02
C GLU A 65 29.31 3.49 -6.00
N VAL A 66 28.20 2.77 -6.20
CA VAL A 66 27.07 2.71 -5.27
C VAL A 66 27.29 1.57 -4.28
N LYS A 67 27.72 1.89 -3.06
CA LYS A 67 27.81 0.91 -1.96
C LYS A 67 26.50 0.88 -1.18
N GLY A 68 26.02 -0.32 -0.86
CA GLY A 68 24.83 -0.53 -0.02
C GLY A 68 23.49 -0.21 -0.69
N LEU A 69 23.32 -0.54 -1.98
CA LEU A 69 22.08 -0.26 -2.73
C LEU A 69 20.83 -0.80 -2.04
N GLU A 70 20.88 -2.03 -1.50
CA GLU A 70 19.72 -2.65 -0.84
C GLU A 70 19.24 -1.86 0.38
N GLY A 71 20.18 -1.37 1.20
CA GLY A 71 19.85 -0.51 2.34
C GLY A 71 19.24 0.83 1.90
N LYS A 72 19.73 1.41 0.80
CA LYS A 72 19.17 2.64 0.23
C LYS A 72 17.78 2.44 -0.33
N VAL A 73 17.51 1.30 -0.98
CA VAL A 73 16.17 0.95 -1.46
C VAL A 73 15.21 0.84 -0.29
N CYS A 74 15.60 0.14 0.79
CA CYS A 74 14.78 0.02 2.00
C CYS A 74 14.45 1.38 2.64
N LEU A 75 15.47 2.26 2.79
CA LEU A 75 15.26 3.62 3.27
C LEU A 75 14.37 4.46 2.33
N GLY A 76 14.54 4.28 1.02
CA GLY A 76 13.70 4.89 0.00
C GLY A 76 12.24 4.47 0.13
N ASP A 77 11.97 3.17 0.31
CA ASP A 77 10.63 2.62 0.46
C ASP A 77 9.93 3.14 1.72
N ILE A 78 10.65 3.22 2.85
CA ILE A 78 10.13 3.83 4.09
C ILE A 78 9.78 5.29 3.87
N THR A 79 10.65 6.03 3.16
CA THR A 79 10.43 7.45 2.87
C THR A 79 9.20 7.65 1.98
N VAL A 80 9.04 6.84 0.94
CA VAL A 80 7.87 6.86 0.05
C VAL A 80 6.59 6.55 0.84
N ALA A 81 6.61 5.55 1.71
CA ALA A 81 5.47 5.20 2.55
C ALA A 81 5.05 6.34 3.48
N ILE A 82 6.03 7.00 4.13
CA ILE A 82 5.78 8.16 4.99
C ILE A 82 5.18 9.31 4.19
N ILE A 83 5.78 9.67 3.05
CA ILE A 83 5.28 10.75 2.19
C ILE A 83 3.84 10.46 1.76
N TYR A 84 3.54 9.23 1.34
CA TYR A 84 2.18 8.83 0.98
C TYR A 84 1.20 9.03 2.14
N LEU A 85 1.55 8.62 3.37
CA LEU A 85 0.69 8.79 4.54
C LEU A 85 0.36 10.27 4.81
N PHE A 86 1.35 11.17 4.73
CA PHE A 86 1.13 12.60 4.94
C PHE A 86 0.29 13.23 3.84
N LEU A 87 0.56 12.90 2.57
CA LEU A 87 -0.19 13.43 1.43
C LEU A 87 -1.64 12.97 1.44
N ALA A 88 -1.87 11.66 1.63
CA ALA A 88 -3.21 11.08 1.66
C ALA A 88 -4.02 11.62 2.85
N SER A 89 -3.36 11.78 4.01
CA SER A 89 -3.96 12.39 5.19
C SER A 89 -4.37 13.84 4.95
N ALA A 90 -3.49 14.67 4.35
CA ALA A 90 -3.79 16.06 4.03
C ALA A 90 -5.01 16.21 3.11
N VAL A 91 -5.10 15.37 2.06
CA VAL A 91 -6.26 15.33 1.16
C VAL A 91 -7.54 14.96 1.92
N SER A 92 -7.46 13.96 2.79
CA SER A 92 -8.65 13.43 3.49
C SER A 92 -9.17 14.34 4.60
N CYS A 93 -8.30 15.12 5.24
CA CYS A 93 -8.73 16.16 6.18
C CYS A 93 -9.66 17.17 5.50
N VAL A 94 -9.37 17.55 4.25
CA VAL A 94 -10.20 18.51 3.50
C VAL A 94 -11.45 17.86 2.96
N GLN A 95 -11.35 16.64 2.43
CA GLN A 95 -12.48 15.98 1.77
C GLN A 95 -13.54 15.45 2.77
N HIS A 96 -13.10 14.88 3.90
CA HIS A 96 -13.99 14.23 4.88
C HIS A 96 -14.21 15.06 6.15
N ASN A 97 -13.63 16.27 6.24
CA ASN A 97 -13.62 17.11 7.45
C ASN A 97 -13.09 16.38 8.69
N TRP A 98 -12.17 15.43 8.49
CA TRP A 98 -11.53 14.68 9.57
C TRP A 98 -10.36 15.46 10.18
N THR A 99 -10.07 15.20 11.45
CA THR A 99 -8.84 15.69 12.08
C THR A 99 -7.62 14.99 11.47
N LEU A 100 -6.44 15.64 11.55
CA LEU A 100 -5.19 15.06 11.06
C LEU A 100 -4.92 13.66 11.63
N THR A 101 -5.22 13.47 12.92
CA THR A 101 -5.07 12.19 13.62
C THR A 101 -5.97 11.11 13.04
N GLN A 102 -7.25 11.41 12.78
CA GLN A 102 -8.20 10.49 12.18
C GLN A 102 -7.78 10.09 10.75
N SER A 103 -7.40 11.08 9.94
CA SER A 103 -6.93 10.84 8.57
C SER A 103 -5.65 10.01 8.54
N MET A 104 -4.65 10.31 9.38
CA MET A 104 -3.43 9.50 9.49
C MET A 104 -3.73 8.07 9.93
N TYR A 105 -4.61 7.90 10.92
CA TYR A 105 -5.03 6.59 11.39
C TYR A 105 -5.70 5.78 10.27
N ALA A 106 -6.67 6.38 9.56
CA ALA A 106 -7.38 5.74 8.45
C ALA A 106 -6.42 5.29 7.32
N TRP A 107 -5.48 6.13 6.91
CA TRP A 107 -4.51 5.76 5.87
C TRP A 107 -3.46 4.76 6.34
N PHE A 108 -3.06 4.82 7.61
CA PHE A 108 -2.15 3.84 8.19
C PHE A 108 -2.77 2.43 8.22
N ILE A 109 -3.98 2.27 8.76
CA ILE A 109 -4.67 0.97 8.82
C ILE A 109 -5.02 0.42 7.43
N THR A 110 -5.22 1.32 6.46
CA THR A 110 -5.50 0.96 5.06
C THR A 110 -4.23 0.47 4.37
N MET A 111 -3.13 1.21 4.46
CA MET A 111 -1.84 0.85 3.85
C MET A 111 -1.23 -0.42 4.44
N THR A 112 -1.38 -0.62 5.74
CA THR A 112 -0.94 -1.85 6.43
C THR A 112 -1.87 -3.03 6.21
N THR A 113 -2.99 -2.83 5.50
CA THR A 113 -4.03 -3.85 5.22
C THR A 113 -4.69 -4.44 6.47
N VAL A 114 -4.63 -3.72 7.60
CA VAL A 114 -5.36 -4.08 8.84
C VAL A 114 -6.87 -3.89 8.62
N GLY A 115 -7.26 -2.72 8.09
CA GLY A 115 -8.61 -2.48 7.57
C GLY A 115 -9.75 -2.62 8.58
N PHE A 116 -9.71 -1.91 9.73
CA PHE A 116 -10.80 -1.98 10.73
C PHE A 116 -12.17 -1.50 10.23
N GLY A 117 -12.21 -0.52 9.33
CA GLY A 117 -13.46 -0.09 8.67
C GLY A 117 -14.32 0.87 9.48
N ASP A 118 -13.75 1.41 10.55
CA ASP A 118 -14.32 2.43 11.44
C ASP A 118 -14.27 3.84 10.85
N LEU A 119 -13.27 4.14 10.01
CA LEU A 119 -13.17 5.36 9.19
C LEU A 119 -13.02 4.98 7.71
N ILE A 120 -13.95 5.44 6.87
CA ILE A 120 -14.02 5.16 5.42
C ILE A 120 -14.25 6.43 4.59
#